data_AF-A0A351XKR1-F1
#
_entry.id   AF-A0A351XKR1-F1
#
_cell.length_a   1.000
_cell.length_b   1.000
_cell.length_c   1.000
_cell.angle_alpha   90.00
_cell.angle_beta   90.00
_cell.angle_gamma   90.00
#
_symmetry.space_group_name_H-M   'P 1'
#
loop_
_entity.id
_entity.type
_entity.pdbx_description
1 polymer ?
#
loop_
_entity_poly.entity_id
_entity_poly.type
_entity_poly.pdbx_seq_one_letter_code
_entity_poly.pdbx_strand_id
1 'polypeptide(L)'
;MESVKLNFGSTEGADRELKLVPTDSRLWETFGGAYGNVVNDIRLLTGDEKELDDWDMALLDRREHRQGKKEDINDIESIALENLFESLAHQMTFYPAIYLAMPYLVKLLEKRTAQNDFEGTISLITDMGLLIAIDVPDSSCSDREEAEDKDQEETEDEVMDNYNLSILKLKEITKRFLEQHLEEIKENSYYKVPFLTSVLGILGNDRREAFIMFMSRWESCYMACSKCENYNEDIEFDEEDDFEKAFEGIIPAPSAAGQWDGKSLDNTYIWFSNLLSMAGADREAKLMPYYYGTYTCPGCGNREAVMKFMGNYYF
;
A
#
# COMPACT_ATOMS: atom_id res chain seq x y z
N MET A 1 7.00 -23.20 -22.38
CA MET A 1 6.10 -22.05 -22.24
C MET A 1 6.95 -20.82 -22.49
N GLU A 2 6.62 -20.00 -23.50
CA GLU A 2 7.26 -18.69 -23.65
C GLU A 2 6.97 -17.88 -22.38
N SER A 3 7.98 -17.23 -21.81
CA SER A 3 7.79 -16.36 -20.66
C SER A 3 6.93 -15.16 -21.09
N VAL A 4 5.79 -14.96 -20.40
CA VAL A 4 4.98 -13.76 -20.59
C VAL A 4 5.86 -12.57 -20.20
N LYS A 5 6.07 -11.65 -21.15
CA LYS A 5 6.80 -10.41 -20.89
C LYS A 5 5.80 -9.34 -20.46
N LEU A 6 6.07 -8.70 -19.32
CA LEU A 6 5.27 -7.58 -18.82
C LEU A 6 5.30 -6.41 -19.83
N ASN A 7 4.14 -5.81 -20.06
CA ASN A 7 3.97 -4.63 -20.91
C ASN A 7 2.64 -3.91 -20.56
N PHE A 8 2.65 -3.12 -19.50
CA PHE A 8 1.45 -2.49 -18.94
C PHE A 8 0.95 -1.28 -19.75
N GLY A 9 1.73 -0.80 -20.72
CA GLY A 9 1.48 0.47 -21.39
C GLY A 9 1.61 1.68 -20.46
N SER A 10 1.45 2.88 -21.02
CA SER A 10 1.56 4.13 -20.26
C SER A 10 0.29 4.46 -19.48
N THR A 11 0.45 5.05 -18.31
CA THR A 11 -0.61 5.60 -17.48
C THR A 11 -0.95 7.02 -17.94
N GLU A 12 -2.17 7.23 -18.42
CA GLU A 12 -2.62 8.53 -18.92
C GLU A 12 -2.52 9.62 -17.84
N GLY A 13 -1.95 10.76 -18.18
CA GLY A 13 -1.82 11.93 -17.31
C GLY A 13 -0.69 11.86 -16.27
N ALA A 14 0.08 10.76 -16.22
CA ALA A 14 1.25 10.61 -15.34
C ALA A 14 2.46 11.49 -15.77
N ASP A 15 2.44 12.02 -16.99
CA ASP A 15 3.43 12.94 -17.56
C ASP A 15 3.28 14.39 -17.05
N ARG A 16 2.11 14.75 -16.49
CA ARG A 16 1.87 16.07 -15.90
C ARG A 16 2.81 16.36 -14.73
N GLU A 17 3.07 17.63 -14.46
CA GLU A 17 3.95 18.05 -13.38
C GLU A 17 3.18 18.13 -12.04
N LEU A 18 3.80 17.63 -10.97
CA LEU A 18 3.28 17.78 -9.61
C LEU A 18 3.52 19.21 -9.11
N LYS A 19 2.55 19.77 -8.40
CA LYS A 19 2.75 21.01 -7.62
C LYS A 19 3.04 20.64 -6.18
N LEU A 20 4.16 21.07 -5.63
CA LEU A 20 4.47 20.82 -4.23
C LEU A 20 3.93 21.96 -3.36
N VAL A 21 3.13 21.62 -2.36
CA VAL A 21 2.62 22.59 -1.38
C VAL A 21 3.81 23.11 -0.57
N PRO A 22 4.11 24.43 -0.58
CA PRO A 22 5.27 24.98 0.12
C PRO A 22 5.35 24.53 1.58
N THR A 23 6.57 24.27 2.08
CA THR A 23 6.78 23.75 3.44
C THR A 23 6.52 24.80 4.54
N ASP A 24 6.24 26.05 4.18
CA ASP A 24 5.80 27.13 5.06
C ASP A 24 4.29 27.40 4.97
N SER A 25 3.55 26.63 4.17
CA SER A 25 2.09 26.71 4.06
C SER A 25 1.39 26.27 5.34
N ARG A 26 0.28 26.93 5.69
CA ARG A 26 -0.58 26.53 6.83
C ARG A 26 -1.33 25.23 6.60
N LEU A 27 -1.38 24.75 5.36
CA LEU A 27 -1.97 23.45 5.04
C LEU A 27 -1.30 22.32 5.84
N TRP A 28 -0.01 22.43 6.15
CA TRP A 28 0.70 21.43 6.99
C TRP A 28 0.22 21.39 8.45
N GLU A 29 -0.41 22.46 8.95
CA GLU A 29 -1.07 22.48 10.26
C GLU A 29 -2.48 21.89 10.20
N THR A 30 -3.12 21.95 9.03
CA THR A 30 -4.49 21.45 8.80
C THR A 30 -4.50 19.96 8.46
N PHE A 31 -3.56 19.51 7.63
CA PHE A 31 -3.40 18.13 7.19
C PHE A 31 -2.34 17.42 8.04
N GLY A 32 -2.73 17.02 9.25
CA GLY A 32 -1.86 16.32 10.19
C GLY A 32 -1.73 14.81 9.95
N GLY A 33 -0.64 14.23 10.44
CA GLY A 33 -0.42 12.80 10.64
C GLY A 33 -0.88 12.34 12.02
N ALA A 34 -0.59 11.08 12.36
CA ALA A 34 -0.94 10.46 13.64
C ALA A 34 -0.44 11.23 14.87
N TYR A 35 0.65 11.96 14.69
CA TYR A 35 1.34 12.67 15.76
C TYR A 35 1.44 14.17 15.52
N GLY A 36 0.66 14.70 14.56
CA GLY A 36 0.64 16.12 14.22
C GLY A 36 1.33 16.42 12.89
N ASN A 37 1.99 17.57 12.82
CA ASN A 37 2.58 18.09 11.59
C ASN A 37 3.82 17.24 11.17
N VAL A 38 3.89 16.85 9.89
CA VAL A 38 4.97 16.01 9.31
C VAL A 38 5.96 16.80 8.45
N VAL A 39 5.86 18.14 8.43
CA VAL A 39 6.64 18.98 7.53
C VAL A 39 8.15 18.93 7.81
N ASN A 40 8.55 18.64 9.05
CA ASN A 40 9.97 18.52 9.38
C ASN A 40 10.60 17.33 8.66
N ASP A 41 9.96 16.17 8.70
CA ASP A 41 10.37 14.98 7.94
C ASP A 41 10.47 15.31 6.45
N ILE A 42 9.49 16.02 5.89
CA ILE A 42 9.52 16.44 4.48
C ILE A 42 10.74 17.34 4.18
N ARG A 43 11.06 18.29 5.06
CA ARG A 43 12.23 19.18 4.91
C ARG A 43 13.55 18.44 5.02
N LEU A 44 13.64 17.43 5.89
CA LEU A 44 14.82 16.56 5.97
C LEU A 44 15.01 15.78 4.67
N LEU A 45 13.92 15.24 4.10
CA LEU A 45 13.96 14.49 2.83
C LEU A 45 14.24 15.37 1.60
N THR A 46 13.83 16.63 1.61
CA THR A 46 14.14 17.59 0.52
C THR A 46 15.53 18.22 0.68
N GLY A 47 16.14 18.09 1.86
CA GLY A 47 17.42 18.72 2.21
C GLY A 47 17.31 20.19 2.61
N ASP A 48 16.09 20.67 2.86
CA ASP A 48 15.81 22.01 3.40
C ASP A 48 16.13 22.09 4.91
N GLU A 49 16.12 20.94 5.59
CA GLU A 49 16.59 20.76 6.96
C GLU A 49 17.68 19.68 7.02
N LYS A 50 18.56 19.73 8.03
CA LYS A 50 19.68 18.80 8.20
C LYS A 50 19.81 18.23 9.60
N GLU A 51 19.02 18.70 10.55
CA GLU A 51 19.06 18.25 11.93
C GLU A 51 17.69 17.71 12.35
N LEU A 52 17.70 16.54 12.98
CA LEU A 52 16.51 15.95 13.60
C LEU A 52 16.05 16.88 14.73
N ASP A 53 14.75 17.12 14.83
CA ASP A 53 14.20 17.88 15.95
C ASP A 53 13.99 17.02 17.21
N ASP A 54 13.54 17.64 18.30
CA ASP A 54 13.27 16.93 19.57
C ASP A 54 12.22 15.82 19.40
N TRP A 55 11.30 15.97 18.44
CA TRP A 55 10.23 15.03 18.18
C TRP A 55 10.70 13.84 17.35
N ASP A 56 11.53 14.08 16.33
CA ASP A 56 12.20 13.06 15.54
C ASP A 56 13.05 12.15 16.45
N MET A 57 13.80 12.77 17.36
CA MET A 57 14.60 12.06 18.35
C MET A 57 13.74 11.24 19.31
N ALA A 58 12.56 11.73 19.70
CA ALA A 58 11.64 11.00 20.56
C ALA A 58 11.02 9.77 19.86
N LEU A 59 10.74 9.85 18.56
CA LEU A 59 10.29 8.70 17.77
C LEU A 59 11.42 7.67 17.59
N LEU A 60 12.63 8.14 17.29
CA LEU A 60 13.82 7.31 17.21
C LEU A 60 14.04 6.51 18.51
N ASP A 61 14.06 7.18 19.66
CA ASP A 61 14.23 6.54 20.97
C ASP A 61 13.16 5.46 21.24
N ARG A 62 11.89 5.73 20.86
CA ARG A 62 10.81 4.74 20.99
C ARG A 62 11.05 3.54 20.09
N ARG A 63 11.48 3.75 18.85
CA ARG A 63 11.77 2.68 17.90
C ARG A 63 12.96 1.84 18.37
N GLU A 64 14.05 2.45 18.80
CA GLU A 64 15.20 1.74 19.38
C GLU A 64 14.78 0.87 20.58
N HIS A 65 13.90 1.39 21.44
CA HIS A 65 13.38 0.63 22.58
C HIS A 65 12.52 -0.57 22.15
N ARG A 66 11.64 -0.39 21.15
CA ARG A 66 10.79 -1.47 20.61
C ARG A 66 11.60 -2.55 19.92
N GLN A 67 12.61 -2.17 19.15
CA GLN A 67 13.43 -3.09 18.35
C GLN A 67 14.61 -3.69 19.12
N GLY A 68 15.01 -3.07 20.24
CA GLY A 68 16.20 -3.47 21.00
C GLY A 68 17.51 -3.24 20.23
N LYS A 69 17.50 -2.38 19.22
CA LYS A 69 18.63 -2.09 18.33
C LYS A 69 18.82 -0.58 18.24
N LYS A 70 20.09 -0.14 18.28
CA LYS A 70 20.44 1.26 18.02
C LYS A 70 20.49 1.55 16.52
N GLU A 71 19.99 2.70 16.15
CA GLU A 71 20.04 3.22 14.78
C GLU A 71 21.26 4.14 14.58
N ASP A 72 21.64 4.33 13.32
CA ASP A 72 22.67 5.31 12.98
C ASP A 72 22.02 6.68 12.87
N ILE A 73 22.19 7.51 13.91
CA ILE A 73 21.67 8.89 13.95
C ILE A 73 22.16 9.77 12.78
N ASN A 74 23.24 9.37 12.10
CA ASN A 74 23.74 10.10 10.94
C ASN A 74 22.99 9.74 9.65
N ASP A 75 22.18 8.67 9.65
CA ASP A 75 21.31 8.29 8.54
C ASP A 75 19.95 9.00 8.63
N ILE A 76 20.02 10.33 8.53
CA ILE A 76 18.88 11.25 8.69
C ILE A 76 17.77 10.92 7.68
N GLU A 77 18.12 10.55 6.45
CA GLU A 77 17.13 10.23 5.41
C GLU A 77 16.30 8.99 5.78
N SER A 78 16.95 7.92 6.25
CA SER A 78 16.25 6.72 6.71
C SER A 78 15.36 7.02 7.91
N ILE A 79 15.87 7.76 8.90
CA ILE A 79 15.10 8.14 10.10
C ILE A 79 13.86 8.97 9.73
N ALA A 80 14.03 9.98 8.87
CA ALA A 80 12.93 10.83 8.41
C ALA A 80 11.88 10.06 7.59
N LEU A 81 12.30 9.12 6.73
CA LEU A 81 11.36 8.26 6.00
C LEU A 81 10.54 7.40 6.97
N GLU A 82 11.20 6.74 7.90
CA GLU A 82 10.47 5.86 8.81
C GLU A 82 9.54 6.64 9.77
N ASN A 83 9.97 7.81 10.27
CA ASN A 83 9.13 8.71 11.06
C ASN A 83 7.90 9.17 10.26
N LEU A 84 8.13 9.62 9.02
CA LEU A 84 7.08 10.05 8.12
C LEU A 84 6.07 8.92 7.90
N PHE A 85 6.51 7.72 7.50
CA PHE A 85 5.59 6.60 7.27
C PHE A 85 4.88 6.14 8.54
N GLU A 86 5.54 6.13 9.71
CA GLU A 86 4.85 5.85 10.99
C GLU A 86 3.75 6.88 11.25
N SER A 87 3.99 8.16 10.96
CA SER A 87 3.00 9.23 11.11
C SER A 87 1.87 9.19 10.08
N LEU A 88 2.18 8.81 8.83
CA LEU A 88 1.22 8.76 7.72
C LEU A 88 0.28 7.54 7.80
N ALA A 89 0.68 6.45 8.46
CA ALA A 89 -0.06 5.19 8.46
C ALA A 89 -0.14 4.51 9.84
N HIS A 90 0.01 5.26 10.93
CA HIS A 90 -0.03 4.67 12.27
C HIS A 90 -1.27 3.80 12.48
N GLN A 91 -1.08 2.57 12.95
CA GLN A 91 -2.15 1.59 13.17
C GLN A 91 -3.00 1.34 11.91
N MET A 92 -2.39 1.37 10.72
CA MET A 92 -3.07 1.15 9.42
C MET A 92 -4.22 2.14 9.17
N THR A 93 -4.14 3.33 9.74
CA THR A 93 -5.13 4.40 9.58
C THR A 93 -4.64 5.41 8.54
N PHE A 94 -5.52 5.84 7.64
CA PHE A 94 -5.23 6.90 6.68
C PHE A 94 -5.24 8.27 7.38
N TYR A 95 -4.12 9.00 7.32
CA TYR A 95 -4.03 10.36 7.87
C TYR A 95 -4.02 11.43 6.76
N PRO A 96 -4.67 12.59 6.95
CA PRO A 96 -4.77 13.63 5.94
C PRO A 96 -3.42 14.18 5.45
N ALA A 97 -2.37 14.13 6.27
CA ALA A 97 -1.01 14.46 5.85
C ALA A 97 -0.55 13.72 4.58
N ILE A 98 -1.11 12.53 4.29
CA ILE A 98 -0.83 11.78 3.07
C ILE A 98 -1.09 12.63 1.82
N TYR A 99 -2.15 13.46 1.81
CA TYR A 99 -2.49 14.29 0.66
C TYR A 99 -1.37 15.28 0.30
N LEU A 100 -0.68 15.83 1.31
CA LEU A 100 0.43 16.76 1.10
C LEU A 100 1.77 16.05 0.93
N ALA A 101 2.00 14.94 1.64
CA ALA A 101 3.27 14.22 1.61
C ALA A 101 3.47 13.37 0.34
N MET A 102 2.41 12.79 -0.22
CA MET A 102 2.49 11.87 -1.37
C MET A 102 3.17 12.51 -2.60
N PRO A 103 2.90 13.77 -3.00
CA PRO A 103 3.65 14.45 -4.07
C PRO A 103 5.17 14.52 -3.83
N TYR A 104 5.60 14.77 -2.59
CA TYR A 104 7.01 14.80 -2.21
C TYR A 104 7.64 13.41 -2.28
N LEU A 105 6.94 12.38 -1.79
CA LEU A 105 7.37 10.98 -1.88
C LEU A 105 7.52 10.53 -3.34
N VAL A 106 6.60 10.93 -4.24
CA VAL A 106 6.74 10.66 -5.68
C VAL A 106 7.98 11.34 -6.25
N LYS A 107 8.31 12.57 -5.83
CA LYS A 107 9.54 13.25 -6.28
C LYS A 107 10.81 12.56 -5.80
N LEU A 108 10.83 12.08 -4.57
CA LEU A 108 11.92 11.26 -4.05
C LEU A 108 12.05 9.95 -4.84
N LEU A 109 10.92 9.29 -5.14
CA LEU A 109 10.88 8.08 -5.95
C LEU A 109 11.39 8.31 -7.39
N GLU A 110 10.99 9.42 -8.04
CA GLU A 110 11.50 9.83 -9.36
C GLU A 110 13.04 9.97 -9.33
N LYS A 111 13.58 10.58 -8.27
CA LYS A 111 15.03 10.76 -8.06
C LYS A 111 15.75 9.41 -7.88
N ARG A 112 15.26 8.52 -7.01
CA ARG A 112 15.87 7.20 -6.77
C ARG A 112 15.84 6.31 -8.02
N THR A 113 14.72 6.35 -8.74
CA THR A 113 14.57 5.66 -10.04
C THR A 113 15.61 6.16 -11.04
N ALA A 114 15.80 7.49 -11.16
CA ALA A 114 16.79 8.07 -12.06
C ALA A 114 18.25 7.73 -11.67
N GLN A 115 18.49 7.42 -10.40
CA GLN A 115 19.79 6.98 -9.88
C GLN A 115 20.04 5.47 -10.04
N ASN A 116 19.06 4.70 -10.52
CA ASN A 116 19.06 3.23 -10.54
C ASN A 116 19.26 2.63 -9.14
N ASP A 117 18.72 3.30 -8.11
CA ASP A 117 18.73 2.81 -6.74
C ASP A 117 17.60 1.78 -6.56
N PHE A 118 17.91 0.51 -6.82
CA PHE A 118 16.92 -0.57 -6.74
C PHE A 118 16.32 -0.71 -5.34
N GLU A 119 17.15 -0.78 -4.29
CA GLU A 119 16.70 -0.99 -2.90
C GLU A 119 15.88 0.19 -2.39
N GLY A 120 16.32 1.42 -2.66
CA GLY A 120 15.55 2.59 -2.25
C GLY A 120 14.27 2.78 -3.06
N THR A 121 14.22 2.32 -4.32
CA THR A 121 13.01 2.37 -5.16
C THR A 121 11.99 1.31 -4.74
N ILE A 122 12.41 0.06 -4.50
CA ILE A 122 11.50 -1.01 -4.06
C ILE A 122 10.92 -0.72 -2.68
N SER A 123 11.73 -0.18 -1.76
CA SER A 123 11.25 0.25 -0.42
C SER A 123 10.19 1.34 -0.54
N LEU A 124 10.45 2.44 -1.29
CA LEU A 124 9.47 3.51 -1.44
C LEU A 124 8.18 3.05 -2.12
N ILE A 125 8.25 2.21 -3.15
CA ILE A 125 7.03 1.66 -3.78
C ILE A 125 6.25 0.82 -2.77
N THR A 126 6.94 0.07 -1.92
CA THR A 126 6.31 -0.74 -0.87
C THR A 126 5.56 0.15 0.12
N ASP A 127 6.25 1.12 0.71
CA ASP A 127 5.67 1.98 1.75
C ASP A 127 4.55 2.86 1.19
N MET A 128 4.74 3.44 -0.01
CA MET A 128 3.71 4.22 -0.68
C MET A 128 2.50 3.38 -1.08
N GLY A 129 2.70 2.12 -1.49
CA GLY A 129 1.58 1.24 -1.82
C GLY A 129 0.76 0.83 -0.59
N LEU A 130 1.37 0.75 0.60
CA LEU A 130 0.65 0.63 1.86
C LEU A 130 -0.21 1.89 2.12
N LEU A 131 0.34 3.09 1.92
CA LEU A 131 -0.44 4.34 2.04
C LEU A 131 -1.65 4.37 1.09
N ILE A 132 -1.51 3.83 -0.12
CA ILE A 132 -2.63 3.70 -1.06
C ILE A 132 -3.62 2.64 -0.60
N ALA A 133 -3.16 1.52 -0.04
CA ALA A 133 -4.05 0.45 0.43
C ALA A 133 -4.95 0.91 1.58
N ILE A 134 -4.46 1.77 2.48
CA ILE A 134 -5.25 2.31 3.60
C ILE A 134 -6.19 3.47 3.18
N ASP A 135 -6.04 4.03 1.98
CA ASP A 135 -6.96 5.02 1.40
C ASP A 135 -8.24 4.35 0.86
N VAL A 136 -9.04 3.80 1.77
CA VAL A 136 -10.32 3.13 1.48
C VAL A 136 -11.49 4.11 1.69
N PRO A 137 -12.29 4.41 0.64
CA PRO A 137 -13.31 5.47 0.68
C PRO A 137 -14.49 5.33 1.67
N ASP A 138 -14.53 4.34 2.57
CA ASP A 138 -15.62 4.16 3.55
C ASP A 138 -15.19 4.44 5.02
N SER A 139 -13.92 4.74 5.28
CA SER A 139 -13.46 5.15 6.62
C SER A 139 -13.69 6.65 6.83
N SER A 140 -14.93 7.03 7.17
CA SER A 140 -15.31 8.28 7.86
C SER A 140 -14.35 9.47 7.70
N CYS A 141 -14.38 10.15 6.56
CA CYS A 141 -13.94 11.54 6.45
C CYS A 141 -15.00 12.33 5.65
N SER A 142 -16.26 12.20 6.05
CA SER A 142 -17.37 13.02 5.54
C SER A 142 -17.89 14.06 6.55
N ASP A 143 -17.30 14.15 7.74
CA ASP A 143 -17.58 15.21 8.69
C ASP A 143 -16.45 16.25 8.67
N ARG A 144 -16.40 17.08 7.62
CA ARG A 144 -15.55 18.28 7.63
C ARG A 144 -16.43 19.50 7.39
N GLU A 145 -16.59 20.29 8.44
CA GLU A 145 -17.22 21.60 8.38
C GLU A 145 -16.37 22.51 7.48
N GLU A 146 -17.02 23.12 6.48
CA GLU A 146 -16.45 24.05 5.53
C GLU A 146 -15.73 25.20 6.27
N ALA A 147 -14.40 25.22 6.23
CA ALA A 147 -13.63 26.34 6.73
C ALA A 147 -13.70 27.50 5.71
N GLU A 148 -14.56 28.47 5.98
CA GLU A 148 -14.64 29.74 5.26
C GLU A 148 -13.44 30.63 5.59
N ASP A 149 -12.30 30.43 4.92
CA ASP A 149 -11.31 31.51 4.80
C ASP A 149 -10.69 31.52 3.39
N LYS A 150 -11.15 32.48 2.59
CA LYS A 150 -10.69 32.72 1.21
C LYS A 150 -9.58 33.76 1.21
N ASP A 151 -8.36 33.32 1.50
CA ASP A 151 -7.16 34.09 1.14
C ASP A 151 -6.11 33.14 0.54
N GLN A 152 -5.96 33.20 -0.79
CA GLN A 152 -4.82 32.76 -1.64
C GLN A 152 -4.01 31.49 -1.28
N GLU A 153 -4.52 30.57 -0.47
CA GLU A 153 -3.98 29.22 -0.28
C GLU A 153 -4.53 28.29 -1.37
N GLU A 154 -3.74 27.26 -1.72
CA GLU A 154 -4.22 26.22 -2.64
C GLU A 154 -5.55 25.66 -2.13
N THR A 155 -6.56 25.64 -2.98
CA THR A 155 -7.88 25.13 -2.58
C THR A 155 -7.77 23.64 -2.28
N GLU A 156 -8.60 23.09 -1.37
CA GLU A 156 -8.63 21.65 -1.09
C GLU A 156 -8.74 20.81 -2.37
N ASP A 157 -9.44 21.31 -3.39
CA ASP A 157 -9.53 20.71 -4.73
C ASP A 157 -8.15 20.56 -5.41
N GLU A 158 -7.27 21.57 -5.30
CA GLU A 158 -5.91 21.51 -5.86
C GLU A 158 -5.03 20.49 -5.13
N VAL A 159 -5.17 20.39 -3.80
CA VAL A 159 -4.49 19.36 -2.99
C VAL A 159 -4.93 17.96 -3.43
N MET A 160 -6.23 17.74 -3.57
CA MET A 160 -6.78 16.46 -4.00
C MET A 160 -6.41 16.10 -5.45
N ASP A 161 -6.46 17.06 -6.36
CA ASP A 161 -6.03 16.87 -7.75
C ASP A 161 -4.56 16.46 -7.84
N ASN A 162 -3.71 17.08 -7.01
CA ASN A 162 -2.30 16.79 -6.97
C ASN A 162 -1.97 15.45 -6.29
N TYR A 163 -2.73 15.06 -5.26
CA TYR A 163 -2.68 13.71 -4.69
C TYR A 163 -3.07 12.65 -5.74
N ASN A 164 -4.17 12.86 -6.48
CA ASN A 164 -4.60 11.97 -7.55
C ASN A 164 -3.56 11.88 -8.67
N LEU A 165 -2.93 12.99 -9.04
CA LEU A 165 -1.81 12.98 -9.98
C LEU A 165 -0.60 12.19 -9.44
N SER A 166 -0.32 12.28 -8.14
CA SER A 166 0.74 11.51 -7.49
C SER A 166 0.50 10.01 -7.63
N ILE A 167 -0.75 9.55 -7.48
CA ILE A 167 -1.13 8.15 -7.69
C ILE A 167 -0.89 7.71 -9.15
N LEU A 168 -1.26 8.54 -10.14
CA LEU A 168 -1.02 8.23 -11.54
C LEU A 168 0.48 8.07 -11.85
N LYS A 169 1.32 8.93 -11.27
CA LYS A 169 2.77 8.83 -11.37
C LYS A 169 3.34 7.59 -10.69
N LEU A 170 2.89 7.31 -9.48
CA LEU A 170 3.28 6.10 -8.75
C LEU A 170 2.94 4.84 -9.57
N LYS A 171 1.72 4.76 -10.10
CA LYS A 171 1.30 3.68 -11.02
C LYS A 171 2.26 3.52 -12.19
N GLU A 172 2.64 4.62 -12.85
CA GLU A 172 3.55 4.59 -14.00
C GLU A 172 4.96 4.10 -13.62
N ILE A 173 5.50 4.60 -12.50
CA ILE A 173 6.82 4.20 -12.02
C ILE A 173 6.81 2.72 -11.61
N THR A 174 5.80 2.27 -10.87
CA THR A 174 5.66 0.87 -10.44
C THR A 174 5.57 -0.09 -11.62
N LYS A 175 4.79 0.24 -12.66
CA LYS A 175 4.71 -0.56 -13.89
C LYS A 175 6.08 -0.73 -14.55
N ARG A 176 6.81 0.37 -14.74
CA ARG A 176 8.14 0.36 -15.35
C ARG A 176 9.15 -0.41 -14.49
N PHE A 177 9.08 -0.24 -13.18
CA PHE A 177 9.95 -0.95 -12.24
C PHE A 177 9.74 -2.47 -12.32
N LEU A 178 8.49 -2.94 -12.35
CA LEU A 178 8.16 -4.35 -12.55
C LEU A 178 8.68 -4.88 -13.90
N GLU A 179 8.47 -4.14 -14.99
CA GLU A 179 8.94 -4.54 -16.32
C GLU A 179 10.47 -4.68 -16.41
N GLN A 180 11.21 -3.87 -15.65
CA GLN A 180 12.67 -3.82 -15.68
C GLN A 180 13.31 -4.81 -14.72
N HIS A 181 12.74 -4.98 -13.52
CA HIS A 181 13.41 -5.64 -12.40
C HIS A 181 12.73 -6.90 -11.90
N LEU A 182 11.81 -7.51 -12.66
CA LEU A 182 11.09 -8.71 -12.22
C LEU A 182 12.00 -9.85 -11.75
N GLU A 183 13.15 -10.08 -12.41
CA GLU A 183 14.11 -11.11 -12.01
C GLU A 183 14.82 -10.73 -10.69
N GLU A 184 15.19 -9.47 -10.50
CA GLU A 184 15.78 -8.99 -9.23
C GLU A 184 14.78 -9.09 -8.08
N ILE A 185 13.50 -8.74 -8.32
CA ILE A 185 12.40 -8.91 -7.36
C ILE A 185 12.21 -10.39 -7.00
N LYS A 186 12.35 -11.28 -7.98
CA LYS A 186 12.22 -12.73 -7.77
C LYS A 186 13.32 -13.28 -6.86
N GLU A 187 14.53 -12.75 -6.97
CA GLU A 187 15.67 -13.13 -6.13
C GLU A 187 15.63 -12.46 -4.75
N ASN A 188 15.00 -11.29 -4.62
CA ASN A 188 14.86 -10.57 -3.36
C ASN A 188 13.85 -11.27 -2.43
N SER A 189 14.31 -11.86 -1.32
CA SER A 189 13.41 -12.55 -0.38
C SER A 189 12.79 -11.66 0.69
N TYR A 190 13.42 -10.54 1.03
CA TYR A 190 13.02 -9.73 2.20
C TYR A 190 11.80 -8.86 1.91
N TYR A 191 11.78 -8.17 0.76
CA TYR A 191 10.70 -7.24 0.41
C TYR A 191 9.60 -7.84 -0.46
N LYS A 192 9.76 -9.07 -0.96
CA LYS A 192 8.92 -9.63 -2.03
C LYS A 192 7.41 -9.54 -1.78
N VAL A 193 6.92 -10.14 -0.69
CA VAL A 193 5.48 -10.21 -0.42
C VAL A 193 4.90 -8.84 -0.06
N PRO A 194 5.53 -8.03 0.84
CA PRO A 194 5.09 -6.66 1.07
C PRO A 194 5.06 -5.81 -0.20
N PHE A 195 6.10 -5.88 -1.03
CA PHE A 195 6.17 -5.17 -2.30
C PHE A 195 5.06 -5.58 -3.26
N LEU A 196 4.84 -6.89 -3.45
CA LEU A 196 3.77 -7.37 -4.34
C LEU A 196 2.38 -6.99 -3.81
N THR A 197 2.17 -6.99 -2.49
CA THR A 197 0.92 -6.50 -1.88
C THR A 197 0.75 -4.99 -2.10
N SER A 198 1.84 -4.23 -2.06
CA SER A 198 1.85 -2.80 -2.37
C SER A 198 1.55 -2.54 -3.84
N VAL A 199 2.07 -3.36 -4.75
CA VAL A 199 1.74 -3.35 -6.17
C VAL A 199 0.24 -3.60 -6.38
N LEU A 200 -0.38 -4.51 -5.63
CA LEU A 200 -1.83 -4.71 -5.64
C LEU A 200 -2.57 -3.42 -5.23
N GLY A 201 -2.11 -2.73 -4.18
CA GLY A 201 -2.72 -1.46 -3.76
C GLY A 201 -2.58 -0.35 -4.82
N ILE A 202 -1.43 -0.29 -5.49
CA ILE A 202 -1.13 0.74 -6.49
C ILE A 202 -1.85 0.47 -7.81
N LEU A 203 -1.78 -0.76 -8.33
CA LEU A 203 -2.24 -1.13 -9.68
C LEU A 203 -3.62 -1.79 -9.70
N GLY A 204 -4.10 -2.27 -8.56
CA GLY A 204 -5.42 -2.90 -8.44
C GLY A 204 -6.57 -1.94 -8.65
N ASN A 205 -7.73 -2.51 -9.01
CA ASN A 205 -8.96 -1.76 -9.18
C ASN A 205 -9.64 -1.44 -7.85
N ASP A 206 -9.40 -2.24 -6.81
CA ASP A 206 -9.97 -2.07 -5.48
C ASP A 206 -8.87 -2.12 -4.42
N ARG A 207 -8.59 -0.98 -3.78
CA ARG A 207 -7.57 -0.85 -2.72
C ARG A 207 -7.87 -1.72 -1.50
N ARG A 208 -9.15 -2.04 -1.27
CA ARG A 208 -9.58 -2.90 -0.17
C ARG A 208 -8.96 -4.29 -0.27
N GLU A 209 -8.72 -4.79 -1.48
CA GLU A 209 -8.07 -6.10 -1.67
C GLU A 209 -6.66 -6.07 -1.08
N ALA A 210 -5.87 -5.02 -1.33
CA ALA A 210 -4.55 -4.85 -0.74
C ALA A 210 -4.61 -4.62 0.77
N PHE A 211 -5.55 -3.79 1.25
CA PHE A 211 -5.76 -3.55 2.68
C PHE A 211 -6.02 -4.85 3.44
N ILE A 212 -6.96 -5.66 2.93
CA ILE A 212 -7.31 -6.96 3.51
C ILE A 212 -6.07 -7.86 3.60
N MET A 213 -5.24 -7.91 2.54
CA MET A 213 -4.01 -8.71 2.55
C MET A 213 -2.96 -8.20 3.55
N PHE A 214 -2.81 -6.88 3.71
CA PHE A 214 -1.92 -6.32 4.73
C PHE A 214 -2.41 -6.65 6.15
N MET A 215 -3.72 -6.51 6.39
CA MET A 215 -4.33 -6.79 7.69
C MET A 215 -4.31 -8.28 8.04
N SER A 216 -4.50 -9.16 7.05
CA SER A 216 -4.45 -10.61 7.24
C SER A 216 -3.04 -11.18 7.22
N ARG A 217 -2.05 -10.37 6.82
CA ARG A 217 -0.63 -10.74 6.66
C ARG A 217 -0.37 -11.93 5.73
N TRP A 218 -1.32 -12.25 4.85
CA TRP A 218 -1.28 -13.49 4.07
C TRP A 218 -1.22 -14.76 4.96
N GLU A 219 -1.76 -14.70 6.18
CA GLU A 219 -1.69 -15.76 7.18
C GLU A 219 -3.07 -16.11 7.76
N SER A 220 -4.10 -15.30 7.46
CA SER A 220 -5.44 -15.50 8.01
C SER A 220 -6.57 -15.11 7.04
N CYS A 221 -7.77 -15.63 7.29
CA CYS A 221 -9.00 -15.20 6.63
C CYS A 221 -10.12 -14.98 7.65
N TYR A 222 -10.07 -13.83 8.33
CA TYR A 222 -11.16 -13.44 9.23
C TYR A 222 -12.38 -12.98 8.42
N MET A 223 -13.53 -13.58 8.73
CA MET A 223 -14.74 -13.45 7.91
C MET A 223 -15.93 -13.04 8.75
N ALA A 224 -16.67 -12.03 8.30
CA ALA A 224 -17.94 -11.62 8.88
C ALA A 224 -19.09 -11.78 7.87
N CYS A 225 -20.18 -12.42 8.31
CA CYS A 225 -21.35 -12.60 7.47
C CYS A 225 -22.23 -11.35 7.44
N SER A 226 -22.53 -10.81 6.25
CA SER A 226 -23.46 -9.68 6.09
C SER A 226 -24.94 -10.01 6.36
N LYS A 227 -25.27 -11.27 6.65
CA LYS A 227 -26.67 -11.76 6.81
C LYS A 227 -27.00 -12.27 8.21
N CYS A 228 -26.00 -12.55 9.03
CA CYS A 228 -26.18 -12.96 10.42
C CYS A 228 -24.93 -12.60 11.24
N GLU A 229 -25.01 -12.70 12.56
CA GLU A 229 -23.91 -12.35 13.48
C GLU A 229 -22.81 -13.43 13.56
N ASN A 230 -22.60 -14.17 12.47
CA ASN A 230 -21.55 -15.19 12.42
C ASN A 230 -20.23 -14.56 11.97
N TYR A 231 -19.22 -14.74 12.82
CA TYR A 231 -17.82 -14.42 12.59
C TYR A 231 -17.02 -15.72 12.58
N ASN A 232 -16.10 -15.84 11.64
CA ASN A 232 -15.15 -16.93 11.58
C ASN A 232 -13.73 -16.34 11.58
N GLU A 233 -13.08 -16.42 12.74
CA GLU A 233 -11.70 -15.99 12.96
C GLU A 233 -10.75 -17.20 13.04
N ASP A 234 -11.25 -18.41 12.84
CA ASP A 234 -10.48 -19.65 13.03
C ASP A 234 -9.67 -20.07 11.78
N ILE A 235 -9.78 -19.32 10.67
CA ILE A 235 -9.01 -19.61 9.45
C ILE A 235 -7.65 -18.91 9.52
N GLU A 236 -6.67 -19.64 10.02
CA GLU A 236 -5.25 -19.25 10.09
C GLU A 236 -4.39 -20.31 9.41
N PHE A 237 -3.31 -19.88 8.74
CA PHE A 237 -2.45 -20.74 7.94
C PHE A 237 -1.01 -20.21 7.91
N ASP A 238 -0.15 -20.82 8.72
CA ASP A 238 1.27 -20.45 8.81
C ASP A 238 2.15 -21.22 7.80
N GLU A 239 1.76 -22.45 7.44
CA GLU A 239 2.57 -23.35 6.60
C GLU A 239 1.79 -23.86 5.36
N GLU A 240 2.50 -24.13 4.25
CA GLU A 240 1.90 -24.57 2.99
C GLU A 240 1.08 -25.87 3.11
N ASP A 241 1.49 -26.77 4.01
CA ASP A 241 0.86 -28.08 4.20
C ASP A 241 -0.49 -27.99 4.94
N ASP A 242 -0.83 -26.84 5.51
CA ASP A 242 -2.09 -26.62 6.24
C ASP A 242 -3.19 -25.97 5.38
N PHE A 243 -2.92 -25.58 4.13
CA PHE A 243 -3.89 -24.83 3.31
C PHE A 243 -5.22 -25.57 3.10
N GLU A 244 -5.18 -26.84 2.69
CA GLU A 244 -6.41 -27.60 2.44
C GLU A 244 -7.28 -27.76 3.70
N LYS A 245 -6.64 -27.80 4.88
CA LYS A 245 -7.32 -27.93 6.17
C LYS A 245 -7.81 -26.58 6.69
N ALA A 246 -6.99 -25.54 6.61
CA ALA A 246 -7.34 -24.19 7.02
C ALA A 246 -8.53 -23.64 6.21
N PHE A 247 -8.58 -23.98 4.91
CA PHE A 247 -9.67 -23.56 4.03
C PHE A 247 -10.82 -24.56 3.92
N GLU A 248 -10.98 -25.46 4.90
CA GLU A 248 -12.14 -26.35 4.97
C GLU A 248 -13.44 -25.51 4.99
N GLY A 249 -14.28 -25.66 3.95
CA GLY A 249 -15.50 -24.87 3.76
C GLY A 249 -15.41 -23.72 2.75
N ILE A 250 -14.22 -23.49 2.16
CA ILE A 250 -14.04 -22.62 0.99
C ILE A 250 -13.93 -23.48 -0.26
N ILE A 251 -14.71 -23.11 -1.28
CA ILE A 251 -14.57 -23.66 -2.63
C ILE A 251 -13.59 -22.75 -3.38
N PRO A 252 -12.37 -23.20 -3.72
CA PRO A 252 -11.39 -22.35 -4.38
C PRO A 252 -11.85 -21.95 -5.79
N ALA A 253 -11.43 -20.77 -6.23
CA ALA A 253 -11.62 -20.32 -7.61
C ALA A 253 -10.82 -21.19 -8.60
N PRO A 254 -11.26 -21.32 -9.86
CA PRO A 254 -10.50 -22.00 -10.90
C PRO A 254 -9.13 -21.33 -11.11
N SER A 255 -8.06 -22.13 -11.26
CA SER A 255 -6.70 -21.64 -11.40
C SER A 255 -6.56 -20.55 -12.48
N ALA A 256 -6.01 -19.39 -12.09
CA ALA A 256 -5.66 -18.28 -12.97
C ALA A 256 -4.36 -18.49 -13.77
N ALA A 257 -3.62 -19.58 -13.51
CA ALA A 257 -2.28 -19.77 -14.07
C ALA A 257 -2.26 -19.71 -15.60
N GLY A 258 -1.40 -18.84 -16.17
CA GLY A 258 -1.22 -18.68 -17.60
C GLY A 258 -2.35 -17.96 -18.33
N GLN A 259 -3.35 -17.44 -17.63
CA GLN A 259 -4.48 -16.73 -18.24
C GLN A 259 -4.21 -15.23 -18.48
N TRP A 260 -3.16 -14.68 -17.87
CA TRP A 260 -2.83 -13.27 -18.00
C TRP A 260 -1.99 -12.98 -19.24
N ASP A 261 -2.31 -11.89 -19.93
CA ASP A 261 -1.63 -11.43 -21.14
C ASP A 261 -0.37 -10.59 -20.86
N GLY A 262 -0.06 -10.33 -19.59
CA GLY A 262 1.05 -9.49 -19.15
C GLY A 262 0.78 -7.98 -19.28
N LYS A 263 -0.47 -7.58 -19.55
CA LYS A 263 -0.83 -6.18 -19.83
C LYS A 263 -2.09 -5.71 -19.09
N SER A 264 -3.20 -6.45 -19.23
CA SER A 264 -4.51 -6.03 -18.70
C SER A 264 -4.52 -6.14 -17.17
N LEU A 265 -5.05 -5.11 -16.51
CA LEU A 265 -5.23 -5.05 -15.05
C LEU A 265 -6.71 -5.18 -14.65
N ASP A 266 -7.61 -5.50 -15.59
CA ASP A 266 -9.06 -5.44 -15.38
C ASP A 266 -9.57 -6.50 -14.39
N ASN A 267 -8.95 -7.67 -14.38
CA ASN A 267 -9.30 -8.77 -13.47
C ASN A 267 -8.16 -9.03 -12.49
N THR A 268 -8.29 -8.53 -11.26
CA THR A 268 -7.28 -8.66 -10.22
C THR A 268 -6.85 -10.09 -9.96
N TYR A 269 -7.82 -11.01 -9.85
CA TYR A 269 -7.52 -12.41 -9.63
C TYR A 269 -6.60 -12.98 -10.73
N ILE A 270 -6.84 -12.62 -11.99
CA ILE A 270 -6.03 -13.12 -13.11
C ILE A 270 -4.64 -12.50 -13.10
N TRP A 271 -4.53 -11.16 -13.17
CA TRP A 271 -3.21 -10.54 -13.35
C TRP A 271 -2.33 -10.71 -12.12
N PHE A 272 -2.89 -10.56 -10.92
CA PHE A 272 -2.10 -10.58 -9.70
C PHE A 272 -1.64 -11.99 -9.34
N SER A 273 -2.48 -13.01 -9.53
CA SER A 273 -2.04 -14.41 -9.35
C SER A 273 -0.87 -14.77 -10.26
N ASN A 274 -0.90 -14.32 -11.52
CA ASN A 274 0.20 -14.57 -12.46
C ASN A 274 1.45 -13.75 -12.08
N LEU A 275 1.30 -12.49 -11.65
CA LEU A 275 2.42 -11.68 -11.18
C LEU A 275 3.13 -12.32 -9.97
N LEU A 276 2.38 -12.82 -8.98
CA LEU A 276 2.92 -13.53 -7.82
C LEU A 276 3.77 -14.73 -8.27
N SER A 277 3.24 -15.59 -9.15
CA SER A 277 3.99 -16.72 -9.70
C SER A 277 5.24 -16.28 -10.47
N MET A 278 5.13 -15.22 -11.28
CA MET A 278 6.26 -14.70 -12.06
C MET A 278 7.38 -14.15 -11.17
N ALA A 279 7.02 -13.49 -10.07
CA ALA A 279 7.93 -12.99 -9.04
C ALA A 279 8.42 -14.09 -8.07
N GLY A 280 8.03 -15.35 -8.26
CA GLY A 280 8.40 -16.46 -7.39
C GLY A 280 7.87 -16.32 -5.95
N ALA A 281 6.69 -15.72 -5.79
CA ALA A 281 5.87 -15.74 -4.57
C ALA A 281 4.88 -16.92 -4.66
N ASP A 282 5.41 -18.13 -4.74
CA ASP A 282 4.64 -19.34 -5.07
C ASP A 282 3.59 -19.68 -3.99
N ARG A 283 3.92 -19.43 -2.72
CA ARG A 283 3.01 -19.60 -1.58
C ARG A 283 1.77 -18.71 -1.75
N GLU A 284 2.00 -17.41 -1.94
CA GLU A 284 0.94 -16.42 -2.10
C GLU A 284 0.11 -16.70 -3.36
N ALA A 285 0.76 -17.11 -4.46
CA ALA A 285 0.06 -17.51 -5.68
C ALA A 285 -0.86 -18.73 -5.46
N LYS A 286 -0.47 -19.70 -4.63
CA LYS A 286 -1.32 -20.85 -4.24
C LYS A 286 -2.49 -20.45 -3.33
N LEU A 287 -2.37 -19.35 -2.59
CA LEU A 287 -3.43 -18.83 -1.72
C LEU A 287 -4.52 -18.07 -2.49
N MET A 288 -4.17 -17.44 -3.61
CA MET A 288 -5.10 -16.62 -4.39
C MET A 288 -6.44 -17.30 -4.74
N PRO A 289 -6.49 -18.58 -5.18
CA PRO A 289 -7.74 -19.29 -5.40
C PRO A 289 -8.67 -19.32 -4.18
N TYR A 290 -8.15 -19.31 -2.96
CA TYR A 290 -8.96 -19.33 -1.75
C TYR A 290 -9.52 -17.94 -1.43
N TYR A 291 -8.71 -16.88 -1.51
CA TYR A 291 -9.16 -15.50 -1.34
C TYR A 291 -10.26 -15.09 -2.33
N TYR A 292 -10.16 -15.57 -3.58
CA TYR A 292 -11.17 -15.33 -4.62
C TYR A 292 -12.19 -16.49 -4.73
N GLY A 293 -12.11 -17.46 -3.83
CA GLY A 293 -13.02 -18.58 -3.72
C GLY A 293 -14.38 -18.19 -3.15
N THR A 294 -15.26 -19.17 -3.02
CA THR A 294 -16.60 -19.01 -2.43
C THR A 294 -16.65 -19.62 -1.04
N TYR A 295 -17.03 -18.84 -0.05
CA TYR A 295 -17.29 -19.30 1.32
C TYR A 295 -18.80 -19.48 1.54
N THR A 296 -19.16 -20.47 2.36
CA THR A 296 -20.54 -20.69 2.80
C THR A 296 -20.64 -20.46 4.30
N CYS A 297 -21.37 -19.43 4.72
CA CYS A 297 -21.57 -19.12 6.14
C CYS A 297 -22.24 -20.31 6.86
N PRO A 298 -21.64 -20.87 7.92
CA PRO A 298 -22.23 -22.01 8.64
C PRO A 298 -23.47 -21.62 9.47
N GLY A 299 -23.64 -20.34 9.80
CA GLY A 299 -24.80 -19.87 10.58
C GLY A 299 -26.09 -19.76 9.76
N CYS A 300 -26.03 -19.23 8.54
CA CYS A 300 -27.23 -18.96 7.72
C CYS A 300 -27.19 -19.56 6.30
N GLY A 301 -26.08 -20.19 5.90
CA GLY A 301 -25.91 -20.75 4.56
C GLY A 301 -25.67 -19.74 3.45
N ASN A 302 -25.47 -18.44 3.76
CA ASN A 302 -25.15 -17.42 2.77
C ASN A 302 -23.84 -17.76 2.04
N ARG A 303 -23.81 -17.59 0.71
CA ARG A 303 -22.68 -17.93 -0.16
C ARG A 303 -22.21 -16.72 -0.93
N GLU A 304 -20.98 -16.29 -0.70
CA GLU A 304 -20.35 -15.16 -1.40
C GLU A 304 -18.83 -15.38 -1.53
N ALA A 305 -18.14 -14.48 -2.23
CA ALA A 305 -16.68 -14.50 -2.33
C ALA A 305 -16.02 -14.31 -0.96
N VAL A 306 -14.91 -15.01 -0.70
CA VAL A 306 -14.14 -14.88 0.56
C VAL A 306 -13.73 -13.44 0.81
N MET A 307 -13.16 -12.76 -0.19
CA MET A 307 -12.83 -11.33 -0.12
C MET A 307 -14.00 -10.43 0.33
N LYS A 308 -15.25 -10.79 0.01
CA LYS A 308 -16.42 -10.02 0.46
C LYS A 308 -16.74 -10.27 1.94
N PHE A 309 -16.57 -11.50 2.42
CA PHE A 309 -16.68 -11.81 3.85
C PHE A 309 -15.58 -11.15 4.68
N MET A 310 -14.34 -11.15 4.17
CA MET A 310 -13.23 -10.43 4.79
C MET A 310 -13.46 -8.93 4.78
N GLY A 311 -14.00 -8.38 3.68
CA GLY A 311 -14.40 -6.98 3.59
C GLY A 311 -15.33 -6.56 4.74
N ASN A 312 -16.38 -7.33 5.03
CA ASN A 312 -17.29 -7.03 6.15
C ASN A 312 -16.66 -7.14 7.54
N TYR A 313 -15.50 -7.81 7.66
CA TYR A 313 -14.78 -7.94 8.93
C TYR A 313 -13.92 -6.71 9.19
N TYR A 314 -13.30 -6.16 8.14
CA TYR A 314 -12.37 -5.04 8.22
C TYR A 314 -13.01 -3.66 7.99
N PHE A 315 -14.20 -3.60 7.38
CA PHE A 315 -14.96 -2.38 7.08
C PHE A 315 -16.41 -2.51 7.53
#